data_AF-A0A0V0X521-F1
#
_entry.id   AF-A0A0V0X521-F1
#
_cell.length_a   1.000
_cell.length_b   1.000
_cell.length_c   1.000
_cell.angle_alpha   90.00
_cell.angle_beta   90.00
_cell.angle_gamma   90.00
#
_symmetry.space_group_name_H-M   'P 1'
#
loop_
_entity.id
_entity.type
_entity.pdbx_description
1 polymer ?
#
loop_
_entity_poly.entity_id
_entity_poly.type
_entity_poly.pdbx_seq_one_letter_code
_entity_poly.pdbx_strand_id
1 'polypeptide(L)'
;MGKEKQLEVKFDNPVAVFYSGNSITGKVCLDLSDSMKVQSIKVQLFGEAVVYASKKPGGLRIGYRRSAQRQVYIDESKCLFGDATSSGKYFVLPKGLREYPFSFETFSNLPSSFESSMGYVRFWCRASLQGRWKTLHSNKLPLTMVGILNLNNVPEAFVMQSASLNESFGFLRSLFSCASGGLMVTVNLNRGAFVPGERIIISAEVSNYSTRRIRSTEAYLQQNLGYVNKGVVSLYQGISKIGRIEKPAIEIGQVQNWIREELTVPALPPTNLATCDLIKINYLLTFLINFEGVRSSVLNIPIIIGTVPREPNRETSVEQPSAPDSVVPSAPDIQQILGPPPSYEVCVGMDTADFGDDDNSTAEDDNIVNYRPLYPTYPSIISGA
;
A
#
# COMPACT_ATOMS: atom_id res chain seq x y z
N MET A 1 46.08 0.07 -5.40
CA MET A 1 44.95 0.36 -6.31
C MET A 1 43.94 -0.77 -6.14
N GLY A 2 42.76 -0.47 -5.61
CA GLY A 2 41.75 -1.49 -5.29
C GLY A 2 41.27 -2.22 -6.55
N LYS A 3 41.12 -3.54 -6.46
CA LYS A 3 40.48 -4.33 -7.52
C LYS A 3 39.00 -3.97 -7.52
N GLU A 4 38.56 -3.21 -8.52
CA GLU A 4 37.18 -2.82 -8.71
C GLU A 4 36.34 -4.08 -9.00
N LYS A 5 35.25 -4.24 -8.26
CA LYS A 5 34.34 -5.38 -8.36
C LYS A 5 32.92 -4.84 -8.26
N GLN A 6 32.04 -5.28 -9.15
CA GLN A 6 30.65 -4.86 -9.17
C GLN A 6 29.77 -6.10 -9.03
N LEU A 7 28.95 -6.15 -7.98
CA LEU A 7 27.93 -7.17 -7.78
C LEU A 7 26.58 -6.48 -7.76
N GLU A 8 25.67 -6.86 -8.64
CA GLU A 8 24.37 -6.22 -8.75
C GLU A 8 23.27 -7.26 -8.89
N VAL A 9 22.19 -7.08 -8.13
CA VAL A 9 20.91 -7.72 -8.45
C VAL A 9 20.24 -6.91 -9.56
N LYS A 10 19.69 -7.59 -10.57
CA LYS A 10 18.81 -6.99 -11.58
C LYS A 10 17.56 -7.84 -11.72
N PHE A 11 16.39 -7.24 -11.52
CA PHE A 11 15.12 -7.90 -11.78
C PHE A 11 14.80 -7.90 -13.27
N ASP A 12 14.06 -8.90 -13.74
CA ASP A 12 13.54 -8.91 -15.11
C ASP A 12 12.44 -7.86 -15.29
N ASN A 13 11.68 -7.56 -14.22
CA ASN A 13 10.80 -6.40 -14.19
C ASN A 13 11.61 -5.12 -13.88
N PRO A 14 11.77 -4.18 -14.84
CA PRO A 14 12.59 -3.00 -14.67
C PRO A 14 12.02 -1.99 -13.65
N VAL A 15 10.73 -2.08 -13.32
CA VAL A 15 10.05 -1.23 -12.33
C VAL A 15 10.20 -1.79 -10.90
N ALA A 16 10.64 -3.05 -10.76
CA ALA A 16 10.79 -3.75 -9.49
C ALA A 16 9.49 -3.84 -8.66
N VAL A 17 8.34 -3.94 -9.32
CA VAL A 17 7.02 -4.14 -8.69
C VAL A 17 6.52 -5.56 -8.98
N PHE A 18 6.12 -6.27 -7.93
CA PHE A 18 5.66 -7.65 -8.02
C PHE A 18 4.35 -7.82 -7.25
N TYR A 19 3.43 -8.60 -7.79
CA TYR A 19 2.21 -9.00 -7.07
C TYR A 19 2.49 -10.24 -6.24
N SER A 20 1.83 -10.32 -5.08
CA SER A 20 1.87 -11.51 -4.26
C SER A 20 1.37 -12.74 -5.04
N GLY A 21 2.14 -13.83 -4.99
CA GLY A 21 1.82 -15.06 -5.72
C GLY A 21 2.56 -15.19 -7.05
N ASN A 22 3.12 -14.09 -7.58
CA ASN A 22 3.92 -14.13 -8.79
C ASN A 22 5.38 -14.49 -8.47
N SER A 23 6.03 -15.15 -9.41
CA SER A 23 7.47 -15.42 -9.32
C SER A 23 8.27 -14.12 -9.44
N ILE A 24 9.32 -13.97 -8.62
CA ILE A 24 10.29 -12.87 -8.71
C ILE A 24 11.53 -13.41 -9.43
N THR A 25 11.73 -12.97 -10.66
CA THR A 25 12.84 -13.41 -11.51
C THR A 25 13.85 -12.29 -11.79
N GLY A 26 15.07 -12.70 -12.07
CA GLY A 26 16.15 -11.77 -12.39
C GLY A 26 17.49 -12.47 -12.51
N LYS A 27 18.55 -11.68 -12.37
CA LYS A 27 19.93 -12.15 -12.41
C LYS A 27 20.83 -11.39 -11.47
N VAL A 28 21.85 -12.07 -10.97
CA VAL A 28 22.99 -11.47 -10.29
C VAL A 28 24.09 -11.24 -11.32
N CYS A 29 24.45 -9.99 -11.53
CA CYS A 29 25.55 -9.57 -12.41
C CYS A 29 26.81 -9.40 -11.55
N LEU A 30 27.90 -10.05 -11.95
CA LEU A 30 29.19 -9.94 -11.28
C LEU A 30 30.25 -9.56 -12.32
N ASP A 31 30.86 -8.39 -12.15
CA ASP A 31 32.04 -7.98 -12.90
C ASP A 31 33.26 -7.94 -11.98
N LEU A 32 34.31 -8.66 -12.38
CA LEU A 32 35.55 -8.79 -11.62
C LEU A 32 36.70 -8.22 -12.44
N SER A 33 37.43 -7.23 -11.91
CA SER A 33 38.63 -6.70 -12.54
C SER A 33 39.79 -7.70 -12.58
N ASP A 34 39.78 -8.70 -11.69
CA ASP A 34 40.75 -9.80 -11.60
C ASP A 34 40.11 -11.04 -10.94
N SER A 35 40.73 -12.19 -11.10
CA SER A 35 40.28 -13.44 -10.50
C SER A 35 40.12 -13.35 -8.97
N MET A 36 39.08 -14.01 -8.44
CA MET A 36 38.72 -13.98 -7.02
C MET A 36 38.40 -15.38 -6.51
N LYS A 37 38.86 -15.68 -5.29
CA LYS A 37 38.46 -16.89 -4.57
C LYS A 37 37.15 -16.63 -3.82
N VAL A 38 36.14 -17.43 -4.10
CA VAL A 38 34.84 -17.41 -3.41
C VAL A 38 34.45 -18.82 -2.99
N GLN A 39 33.59 -18.94 -1.99
CA GLN A 39 32.97 -20.22 -1.62
C GLN A 39 31.66 -20.42 -2.37
N SER A 40 30.81 -19.39 -2.38
CA SER A 40 29.55 -19.41 -3.12
C SER A 40 29.07 -18.01 -3.50
N ILE A 41 28.18 -17.95 -4.48
CA ILE A 41 27.35 -16.77 -4.77
C ILE A 41 25.93 -17.13 -4.32
N LYS A 42 25.38 -16.31 -3.42
CA LYS A 42 24.02 -16.49 -2.90
C LYS A 42 23.14 -15.33 -3.32
N VAL A 43 21.86 -15.62 -3.53
CA VAL A 43 20.81 -14.61 -3.63
C VAL A 43 19.75 -14.92 -2.57
N GLN A 44 19.30 -13.90 -1.86
CA GLN A 44 18.28 -14.00 -0.81
C GLN A 44 17.12 -13.08 -1.16
N LEU A 45 15.89 -13.61 -1.12
CA LEU A 45 14.66 -12.84 -1.10
C LEU A 45 14.18 -12.75 0.35
N PHE A 46 14.02 -11.52 0.83
CA PHE A 46 13.63 -11.27 2.21
C PHE A 46 12.49 -10.27 2.29
N GLY A 47 11.56 -10.49 3.20
CA GLY A 47 10.40 -9.63 3.41
C GLY A 47 9.93 -9.64 4.85
N GLU A 48 9.73 -8.46 5.43
CA GLU A 48 9.33 -8.31 6.82
C GLU A 48 8.47 -7.06 7.07
N ALA A 49 7.71 -7.10 8.16
CA ALA A 49 7.15 -5.93 8.80
C ALA A 49 7.87 -5.64 10.11
N VAL A 50 8.13 -4.36 10.37
CA VAL A 50 8.69 -3.88 11.64
C VAL A 50 7.87 -2.71 12.15
N VAL A 51 7.51 -2.74 13.42
CA VAL A 51 6.81 -1.64 14.09
C VAL A 51 7.62 -1.17 15.29
N TYR A 52 7.91 0.12 15.30
CA TYR A 52 8.63 0.82 16.38
C TYR A 52 7.68 1.51 17.36
N ALA A 53 6.39 1.62 17.04
CA ALA A 53 5.41 2.35 17.84
C ALA A 53 5.35 1.90 19.30
N SER A 54 5.33 2.86 20.23
CA SER A 54 5.21 2.61 21.68
C SER A 54 4.22 3.58 22.32
N LYS A 55 3.20 3.03 23.00
CA LYS A 55 2.16 3.82 23.70
C LYS A 55 2.72 4.36 25.01
N LYS A 56 2.73 5.69 25.16
CA LYS A 56 3.18 6.39 26.38
C LYS A 56 2.08 7.36 26.88
N PRO A 57 2.13 7.80 28.15
CA PRO A 57 1.30 8.91 28.61
C PRO A 57 1.49 10.13 27.70
N GLY A 58 0.40 10.67 27.15
CA GLY A 58 0.43 11.77 26.18
C GLY A 58 0.41 11.37 24.70
N GLY A 59 0.25 10.08 24.38
CA GLY A 59 0.00 9.62 23.01
C GLY A 59 1.01 8.60 22.50
N LEU A 60 0.91 8.25 21.23
CA LEU A 60 1.83 7.30 20.61
C LEU A 60 3.14 8.01 20.23
N ARG A 61 4.27 7.34 20.45
CA ARG A 61 5.60 7.83 20.08
C ARG A 61 6.39 6.73 19.39
N ILE A 62 7.41 7.14 18.64
CA ILE A 62 8.43 6.22 18.13
C ILE A 62 9.15 5.62 19.34
N GLY A 63 9.05 4.30 19.49
CA GLY A 63 9.77 3.53 20.48
C GLY A 63 11.21 3.28 20.07
N TYR A 64 12.01 2.75 20.99
CA TYR A 64 13.40 2.38 20.68
C TYR A 64 13.42 1.19 19.71
N ARG A 65 14.42 1.13 18.81
CA ARG A 65 14.62 -0.02 17.89
C ARG A 65 14.63 -1.37 18.62
N ARG A 66 15.21 -1.44 19.83
CA ARG A 66 15.23 -2.66 20.67
C ARG A 66 13.86 -3.13 21.16
N SER A 67 12.85 -2.28 21.09
CA SER A 67 11.46 -2.60 21.46
C SER A 67 10.56 -2.83 20.24
N ALA A 68 11.14 -2.90 19.05
CA ALA A 68 10.38 -3.15 17.84
C ALA A 68 9.77 -4.56 17.84
N GLN A 69 8.58 -4.68 17.26
CA GLN A 69 8.01 -5.97 16.91
C GLN A 69 8.29 -6.25 15.43
N ARG A 70 8.62 -7.51 15.13
CA ARG A 70 9.02 -7.98 13.81
C ARG A 70 8.11 -9.14 13.37
N GLN A 71 7.71 -9.15 12.11
CA GLN A 71 7.02 -10.26 11.47
C GLN A 71 7.71 -10.54 10.13
N VAL A 72 8.27 -11.73 9.97
CA VAL A 72 8.95 -12.13 8.72
C VAL A 72 7.93 -12.87 7.85
N TYR A 73 7.82 -12.47 6.59
CA TYR A 73 6.92 -13.09 5.60
C TYR A 73 7.66 -14.04 4.67
N ILE A 74 8.90 -13.70 4.31
CA ILE A 74 9.74 -14.53 3.46
C ILE A 74 11.21 -14.34 3.83
N ASP A 75 11.92 -15.46 3.85
CA ASP A 75 13.38 -15.53 4.00
C ASP A 75 13.86 -16.76 3.21
N GLU A 76 14.00 -16.59 1.89
CA GLU A 76 14.41 -17.66 0.99
C GLU A 76 15.77 -17.34 0.39
N SER A 77 16.69 -18.30 0.40
CA SER A 77 18.04 -18.15 -0.15
C SER A 77 18.35 -19.24 -1.17
N LYS A 78 18.95 -18.86 -2.31
CA LYS A 78 19.43 -19.78 -3.35
C LYS A 78 20.93 -19.63 -3.55
N CYS A 79 21.63 -20.75 -3.69
CA CYS A 79 23.03 -20.79 -4.06
C CYS A 79 23.12 -20.84 -5.59
N LEU A 80 23.59 -19.74 -6.20
CA LEU A 80 23.67 -19.61 -7.66
C LEU A 80 24.98 -20.16 -8.24
N PHE A 81 26.02 -20.22 -7.40
CA PHE A 81 27.33 -20.76 -7.79
C PHE A 81 28.08 -21.26 -6.55
N GLY A 82 28.91 -22.28 -6.75
CA GLY A 82 29.73 -22.86 -5.69
C GLY A 82 28.91 -23.72 -4.74
N ASP A 83 29.37 -23.83 -3.50
CA ASP A 83 28.77 -24.71 -2.51
C ASP A 83 28.74 -24.02 -1.14
N ALA A 84 27.51 -23.71 -0.70
CA ALA A 84 27.24 -23.05 0.57
C ALA A 84 27.44 -23.94 1.80
N THR A 85 27.47 -25.27 1.64
CA THR A 85 27.49 -26.25 2.74
C THR A 85 28.86 -26.92 2.88
N SER A 86 29.68 -26.94 1.83
CA SER A 86 31.05 -27.49 1.92
C SER A 86 31.98 -26.58 2.74
N SER A 87 32.47 -27.11 3.86
CA SER A 87 33.51 -26.46 4.65
C SER A 87 34.86 -26.59 3.93
N GLY A 88 35.33 -25.48 3.35
CA GLY A 88 36.74 -25.32 2.95
C GLY A 88 37.07 -25.51 1.47
N LYS A 89 36.12 -25.80 0.58
CA LYS A 89 36.34 -25.69 -0.87
C LYS A 89 36.17 -24.25 -1.33
N TYR A 90 37.09 -23.79 -2.18
CA TYR A 90 37.01 -22.50 -2.85
C TYR A 90 36.96 -22.72 -4.36
N PHE A 91 36.26 -21.81 -5.02
CA PHE A 91 36.23 -21.69 -6.45
C PHE A 91 36.95 -20.40 -6.83
N VAL A 92 37.82 -20.50 -7.84
CA VAL A 92 38.45 -19.31 -8.44
C VAL A 92 37.54 -18.84 -9.56
N LEU A 93 36.89 -17.70 -9.36
CA LEU A 93 36.15 -17.01 -10.40
C LEU A 93 37.14 -16.22 -11.26
N PRO A 94 37.25 -16.48 -12.58
CA PRO A 94 38.09 -15.67 -13.45
C PRO A 94 37.58 -14.23 -13.57
N LYS A 95 38.48 -13.32 -13.99
CA LYS A 95 38.17 -11.96 -14.43
C LYS A 95 37.00 -11.94 -15.44
N GLY A 96 36.23 -10.85 -15.42
CA GLY A 96 35.20 -10.52 -16.40
C GLY A 96 33.78 -10.64 -15.87
N LEU A 97 32.83 -10.25 -16.74
CA LEU A 97 31.40 -10.22 -16.45
C LEU A 97 30.78 -11.62 -16.48
N ARG A 98 29.97 -11.94 -15.48
CA ARG A 98 29.12 -13.12 -15.44
C ARG A 98 27.73 -12.78 -14.93
N GLU A 99 26.76 -13.53 -15.40
CA GLU A 99 25.36 -13.41 -14.98
C GLU A 99 24.89 -14.74 -14.41
N TYR A 100 24.18 -14.67 -13.30
CA TYR A 100 23.61 -15.83 -12.62
C TYR A 100 22.11 -15.63 -12.45
N PRO A 101 21.26 -16.29 -13.26
CA PRO A 101 19.82 -16.12 -13.17
C PRO A 101 19.25 -16.71 -11.88
N PHE A 102 18.16 -16.12 -11.40
CA PHE A 102 17.39 -16.63 -10.27
C PHE A 102 15.89 -16.48 -10.53
N SER A 103 15.10 -17.34 -9.87
CA SER A 103 13.65 -17.24 -9.76
C SER A 103 13.26 -17.59 -8.34
N PHE A 104 12.35 -16.84 -7.72
CA PHE A 104 11.72 -17.16 -6.44
C PHE A 104 10.22 -17.29 -6.64
N GLU A 105 9.62 -18.36 -6.14
CA GLU A 105 8.16 -18.50 -6.12
C GLU A 105 7.62 -17.83 -4.85
N THR A 106 6.62 -16.97 -4.97
CA THR A 106 6.07 -16.25 -3.80
C THR A 106 4.69 -16.78 -3.42
N PHE A 107 4.36 -16.68 -2.14
CA PHE A 107 3.02 -17.00 -1.65
C PHE A 107 2.03 -15.91 -2.09
N SER A 108 0.76 -16.29 -2.29
CA SER A 108 -0.32 -15.38 -2.72
C SER A 108 -0.86 -14.45 -1.64
N ASN A 109 -0.31 -14.52 -0.42
CA ASN A 109 -0.81 -13.81 0.77
C ASN A 109 0.21 -12.83 1.38
N LEU A 110 1.26 -12.46 0.65
CA LEU A 110 2.23 -11.46 1.09
C LEU A 110 1.57 -10.07 1.18
N PRO A 111 1.89 -9.27 2.22
CA PRO A 111 1.41 -7.91 2.35
C PRO A 111 1.96 -7.00 1.25
N SER A 112 1.30 -5.87 1.05
CA SER A 112 1.91 -4.79 0.27
C SER A 112 3.07 -4.15 1.03
N SER A 113 4.13 -3.77 0.32
CA SER A 113 5.16 -2.87 0.85
C SER A 113 4.51 -1.60 1.41
N PHE A 114 5.06 -1.04 2.48
CA PHE A 114 4.51 0.12 3.17
C PHE A 114 5.60 0.84 3.96
N GLU A 115 5.57 2.17 3.99
CA GLU A 115 6.52 2.97 4.78
C GLU A 115 5.80 3.98 5.67
N SER A 116 6.31 4.13 6.90
CA SER A 116 5.95 5.22 7.81
C SER A 116 7.03 5.40 8.87
N SER A 117 7.06 6.57 9.51
CA SER A 117 7.89 6.84 10.70
C SER A 117 7.68 5.88 11.88
N MET A 118 6.55 5.16 11.95
CA MET A 118 6.19 4.28 13.09
C MET A 118 6.44 2.79 12.79
N GLY A 119 6.68 2.45 11.52
CA GLY A 119 6.89 1.08 11.07
C GLY A 119 6.78 0.94 9.55
N TYR A 120 7.19 -0.20 9.04
CA TYR A 120 7.21 -0.49 7.61
C TYR A 120 6.86 -1.94 7.31
N VAL A 121 6.59 -2.20 6.03
CA VAL A 121 6.63 -3.51 5.39
C VAL A 121 7.60 -3.40 4.21
N ARG A 122 8.74 -4.10 4.27
CA ARG A 122 9.82 -4.01 3.29
C ARG A 122 10.13 -5.36 2.70
N PHE A 123 10.42 -5.35 1.40
CA PHE A 123 10.92 -6.50 0.65
C PHE A 123 12.19 -6.09 -0.09
N TRP A 124 13.15 -7.01 -0.17
CA TRP A 124 14.39 -6.78 -0.89
C TRP A 124 15.00 -8.11 -1.36
N CYS A 125 15.83 -8.01 -2.39
CA CYS A 125 16.67 -9.10 -2.84
C CYS A 125 18.14 -8.75 -2.58
N ARG A 126 18.94 -9.67 -2.03
CA ARG A 126 20.36 -9.46 -1.75
C ARG A 126 21.22 -10.51 -2.44
N ALA A 127 22.09 -10.07 -3.33
CA ALA A 127 23.21 -10.88 -3.80
C ALA A 127 24.35 -10.80 -2.79
N SER A 128 25.02 -11.92 -2.52
CA SER A 128 26.18 -11.96 -1.64
C SER A 128 27.26 -12.89 -2.17
N LEU A 129 28.48 -12.36 -2.27
CA LEU A 129 29.69 -13.15 -2.49
C LEU A 129 30.18 -13.70 -1.14
N GLN A 130 30.09 -15.01 -0.96
CA GLN A 130 30.47 -15.66 0.29
C GLN A 130 31.93 -16.07 0.27
N GLY A 131 32.70 -15.60 1.25
CA GLY A 131 34.00 -16.15 1.61
C GLY A 131 33.85 -17.17 2.74
N ARG A 132 34.96 -17.82 3.12
CA ARG A 132 34.93 -18.91 4.12
C ARG A 132 34.44 -18.51 5.51
N TRP A 133 34.66 -17.26 5.91
CA TRP A 133 34.36 -16.78 7.25
C TRP A 133 33.36 -15.62 7.27
N LYS A 134 33.23 -14.92 6.14
CA LYS A 134 32.40 -13.71 6.03
C LYS A 134 31.94 -13.50 4.60
N THR A 135 30.86 -12.74 4.47
CA THR A 135 30.47 -12.12 3.20
C THR A 135 31.58 -11.18 2.74
N LEU A 136 32.07 -11.37 1.52
CA LEU A 136 33.13 -10.56 0.93
C LEU A 136 32.60 -9.26 0.33
N HIS A 137 31.37 -9.30 -0.15
CA HIS A 137 30.63 -8.18 -0.73
C HIS A 137 29.17 -8.61 -0.90
N SER A 138 28.26 -7.66 -0.80
CA SER A 138 26.84 -7.87 -1.04
C SER A 138 26.22 -6.65 -1.68
N ASN A 139 25.16 -6.88 -2.43
CA ASN A 139 24.34 -5.83 -2.99
C ASN A 139 22.89 -6.15 -2.66
N LYS A 140 22.20 -5.18 -2.06
CA LYS A 140 20.78 -5.27 -1.70
C LYS A 140 19.99 -4.34 -2.62
N LEU A 141 18.96 -4.88 -3.25
CA LEU A 141 18.04 -4.15 -4.11
C LEU A 141 16.62 -4.25 -3.52
N PRO A 142 16.00 -3.12 -3.13
CA PRO A 142 14.61 -3.12 -2.67
C PRO A 142 13.66 -3.43 -3.83
N LEU A 143 12.48 -3.96 -3.47
CA LEU A 143 11.38 -4.19 -4.40
C LEU A 143 10.05 -3.83 -3.76
N THR A 144 9.08 -3.48 -4.60
CA THR A 144 7.69 -3.27 -4.18
C THR A 144 6.91 -4.57 -4.32
N MET A 145 6.37 -5.04 -3.20
CA MET A 145 5.36 -6.10 -3.18
C MET A 145 3.97 -5.45 -3.17
N VAL A 146 3.07 -5.92 -4.03
CA VAL A 146 1.66 -5.52 -4.08
C VAL A 146 0.82 -6.69 -3.61
N GLY A 147 0.28 -6.57 -2.40
CA GLY A 147 -0.66 -7.53 -1.84
C GLY A 147 -2.00 -7.46 -2.61
N ILE A 148 -2.60 -8.62 -2.85
CA ILE A 148 -3.83 -8.72 -3.63
C ILE A 148 -5.03 -8.46 -2.70
N LEU A 149 -5.79 -7.40 -2.99
CA LEU A 149 -7.14 -7.20 -2.50
C LEU A 149 -8.06 -7.07 -3.72
N ASN A 150 -8.69 -8.18 -4.08
CA ASN A 150 -9.56 -8.27 -5.23
C ASN A 150 -10.97 -7.81 -4.90
N LEU A 151 -11.40 -6.69 -5.50
CA LEU A 151 -12.71 -6.11 -5.23
C LEU A 151 -13.87 -6.96 -5.75
N ASN A 152 -13.63 -7.90 -6.68
CA ASN A 152 -14.63 -8.88 -7.09
C ASN A 152 -15.06 -9.81 -5.93
N ASN A 153 -14.22 -9.94 -4.90
CA ASN A 153 -14.50 -10.75 -3.71
C ASN A 153 -15.23 -9.96 -2.60
N VAL A 154 -15.58 -8.69 -2.84
CA VAL A 154 -16.28 -7.82 -1.88
C VAL A 154 -17.49 -7.13 -2.54
N PRO A 155 -18.42 -7.89 -3.15
CA PRO A 155 -19.53 -7.33 -3.91
C PRO A 155 -20.43 -6.41 -3.09
N GLU A 156 -20.56 -6.66 -1.79
CA GLU A 156 -21.33 -5.85 -0.85
C GLU A 156 -20.82 -4.42 -0.74
N ALA A 157 -19.54 -4.16 -1.01
CA ALA A 157 -18.97 -2.82 -0.96
C ALA A 157 -19.30 -1.99 -2.20
N PHE A 158 -19.95 -2.55 -3.22
CA PHE A 158 -20.36 -1.83 -4.44
C PHE A 158 -21.77 -1.26 -4.39
N VAL A 159 -22.50 -1.47 -3.30
CA VAL A 159 -23.77 -0.76 -3.07
C VAL A 159 -23.49 0.70 -2.69
N MET A 160 -24.44 1.57 -3.00
CA MET A 160 -24.42 2.98 -2.59
C MET A 160 -24.21 3.06 -1.08
N GLN A 161 -23.22 3.86 -0.65
CA GLN A 161 -22.95 4.09 0.76
C GLN A 161 -23.55 5.42 1.17
N SER A 162 -24.35 5.42 2.23
CA SER A 162 -25.02 6.62 2.73
C SER A 162 -24.75 6.81 4.21
N ALA A 163 -24.58 8.05 4.64
CA ALA A 163 -24.62 8.41 6.05
C ALA A 163 -25.35 9.74 6.23
N SER A 164 -26.03 9.87 7.38
CA SER A 164 -26.77 11.07 7.73
C SER A 164 -26.45 11.52 9.16
N LEU A 165 -26.47 12.83 9.38
CA LEU A 165 -26.26 13.46 10.67
C LEU A 165 -27.39 14.47 10.94
N ASN A 166 -27.98 14.40 12.13
CA ASN A 166 -28.92 15.40 12.62
C ASN A 166 -28.44 15.90 13.99
N GLU A 167 -27.94 17.14 14.04
CA GLU A 167 -27.42 17.76 15.25
C GLU A 167 -28.23 19.00 15.62
N SER A 168 -28.60 19.13 16.89
CA SER A 168 -29.27 20.31 17.41
C SER A 168 -28.31 21.14 18.27
N PHE A 169 -28.27 22.46 18.03
CA PHE A 169 -27.36 23.39 18.70
C PHE A 169 -28.15 24.36 19.59
N GLY A 170 -28.41 24.00 20.85
CA GLY A 170 -29.00 24.94 21.82
C GLY A 170 -29.70 24.36 23.05
N PHE A 171 -29.75 25.19 24.11
CA PHE A 171 -30.30 24.93 25.45
C PHE A 171 -31.84 24.87 25.52
N LEU A 172 -32.54 25.27 24.45
CA LEU A 172 -34.00 25.37 24.37
C LEU A 172 -34.70 24.03 24.13
N ARG A 173 -34.04 22.92 24.46
CA ARG A 173 -34.65 21.58 24.46
C ARG A 173 -35.83 21.47 25.43
N SER A 174 -35.98 22.42 26.37
CA SER A 174 -36.95 22.40 27.47
C SER A 174 -38.17 23.32 27.31
N LEU A 175 -38.25 24.23 26.33
CA LEU A 175 -39.26 25.31 26.40
C LEU A 175 -40.16 25.51 25.17
N PHE A 176 -39.83 25.00 23.97
CA PHE A 176 -40.69 25.17 22.79
C PHE A 176 -40.65 23.95 21.84
N SER A 177 -41.74 23.20 21.77
CA SER A 177 -41.86 21.89 21.09
C SER A 177 -41.97 21.91 19.55
N CYS A 178 -41.79 23.04 18.84
CA CYS A 178 -42.03 23.06 17.38
C CYS A 178 -40.98 23.77 16.51
N ALA A 179 -39.87 24.28 17.05
CA ALA A 179 -38.86 24.97 16.25
C ALA A 179 -37.42 24.76 16.76
N SER A 180 -37.06 23.52 17.10
CA SER A 180 -35.66 23.19 17.36
C SER A 180 -34.87 23.23 16.05
N GLY A 181 -34.30 24.39 15.73
CA GLY A 181 -33.32 24.54 14.68
C GLY A 181 -32.12 23.60 14.87
N GLY A 182 -31.50 23.18 13.77
CA GLY A 182 -30.42 22.19 13.76
C GLY A 182 -29.72 22.05 12.41
N LEU A 183 -28.68 21.24 12.39
CA LEU A 183 -27.98 20.81 11.20
C LEU A 183 -28.54 19.47 10.75
N MET A 184 -29.00 19.39 9.49
CA MET A 184 -29.30 18.11 8.85
C MET A 184 -28.36 17.90 7.67
N VAL A 185 -27.68 16.75 7.65
CA VAL A 185 -26.74 16.39 6.60
C VAL A 185 -27.04 14.99 6.12
N THR A 186 -27.08 14.80 4.81
CA THR A 186 -27.08 13.47 4.17
C THR A 186 -25.97 13.44 3.14
N VAL A 187 -25.13 12.40 3.18
CA VAL A 187 -24.03 12.19 2.22
C VAL A 187 -24.17 10.80 1.62
N ASN A 188 -24.07 10.71 0.30
CA ASN A 188 -24.18 9.50 -0.50
C ASN A 188 -22.98 9.36 -1.42
N LEU A 189 -22.43 8.15 -1.47
CA LEU A 189 -21.37 7.73 -2.39
C LEU A 189 -21.91 6.73 -3.39
N ASN A 190 -21.48 6.82 -4.65
CA ASN A 190 -21.87 5.85 -5.68
C ASN A 190 -21.56 4.40 -5.30
N ARG A 191 -20.49 4.16 -4.52
CA ARG A 191 -20.10 2.87 -3.97
C ARG A 191 -19.12 3.04 -2.80
N GLY A 192 -18.80 1.94 -2.11
CA GLY A 192 -17.87 1.89 -0.97
C GLY A 192 -16.50 1.29 -1.27
N ALA A 193 -16.24 0.80 -2.49
CA ALA A 193 -14.95 0.21 -2.87
C ALA A 193 -14.40 0.79 -4.17
N PHE A 194 -13.09 1.04 -4.19
CA PHE A 194 -12.39 1.70 -5.29
C PHE A 194 -10.98 1.14 -5.45
N VAL A 195 -10.40 1.26 -6.64
CA VAL A 195 -8.94 1.13 -6.84
C VAL A 195 -8.32 2.50 -7.14
N PRO A 196 -7.00 2.69 -6.93
CA PRO A 196 -6.33 3.91 -7.35
C PRO A 196 -6.56 4.24 -8.83
N GLY A 197 -6.81 5.51 -9.14
CA GLY A 197 -7.22 6.01 -10.45
C GLY A 197 -8.72 6.21 -10.61
N GLU A 198 -9.56 5.51 -9.84
CA GLU A 198 -11.02 5.68 -9.89
C GLU A 198 -11.49 6.95 -9.17
N ARG A 199 -12.75 7.35 -9.43
CA ARG A 199 -13.39 8.52 -8.80
C ARG A 199 -14.48 8.10 -7.84
N ILE A 200 -14.43 8.65 -6.64
CA ILE A 200 -15.52 8.65 -5.68
C ILE A 200 -16.49 9.74 -6.08
N ILE A 201 -17.75 9.39 -6.35
CA ILE A 201 -18.81 10.35 -6.69
C ILE A 201 -19.60 10.65 -5.43
N ILE A 202 -19.57 11.91 -5.00
CA ILE A 202 -20.12 12.40 -3.74
C ILE A 202 -21.35 13.24 -4.04
N SER A 203 -22.49 12.87 -3.47
CA SER A 203 -23.69 13.70 -3.46
C SER A 203 -24.13 13.93 -2.02
N ALA A 204 -24.46 15.17 -1.69
CA ALA A 204 -24.80 15.53 -0.31
C ALA A 204 -25.78 16.69 -0.25
N GLU A 205 -26.59 16.71 0.78
CA GLU A 205 -27.47 17.82 1.14
C GLU A 205 -27.11 18.27 2.55
N VAL A 206 -26.83 19.56 2.71
CA VAL A 206 -26.51 20.19 3.99
C VAL A 206 -27.51 21.30 4.25
N SER A 207 -28.42 21.06 5.19
CA SER A 207 -29.45 22.01 5.61
C SER A 207 -29.05 22.68 6.93
N ASN A 208 -28.77 23.98 6.88
CA ASN A 208 -28.39 24.77 8.04
C ASN A 208 -29.60 25.48 8.66
N TYR A 209 -30.40 24.77 9.44
CA TYR A 209 -31.45 25.38 10.27
C TYR A 209 -30.93 25.70 11.68
N SER A 210 -29.60 25.71 11.89
CA SER A 210 -29.00 26.02 13.18
C SER A 210 -29.01 27.53 13.44
N THR A 211 -28.54 27.95 14.62
CA THR A 211 -28.41 29.36 14.99
C THR A 211 -27.07 29.97 14.56
N ARG A 212 -26.25 29.23 13.80
CA ARG A 212 -24.88 29.63 13.44
C ARG A 212 -24.63 29.44 11.95
N ARG A 213 -23.76 30.30 11.43
CA ARG A 213 -23.23 30.19 10.08
C ARG A 213 -22.27 29.00 9.97
N ILE A 214 -22.39 28.25 8.89
CA ILE A 214 -21.39 27.25 8.48
C ILE A 214 -20.38 27.98 7.60
N ARG A 215 -19.10 27.97 7.99
CA ARG A 215 -18.00 28.62 7.28
C ARG A 215 -17.65 27.88 5.99
N SER A 216 -17.60 26.55 6.04
CA SER A 216 -17.33 25.70 4.88
C SER A 216 -17.82 24.28 5.12
N THR A 217 -18.04 23.56 4.03
CA THR A 217 -18.22 22.11 4.03
C THR A 217 -17.13 21.50 3.18
N GLU A 218 -16.59 20.35 3.62
CA GLU A 218 -15.45 19.72 2.98
C GLU A 218 -15.64 18.22 2.88
N ALA A 219 -15.12 17.63 1.81
CA ALA A 219 -14.98 16.19 1.66
C ALA A 219 -13.53 15.85 1.31
N TYR A 220 -12.95 14.88 2.02
CA TYR A 220 -11.60 14.38 1.75
C TYR A 220 -11.49 12.90 2.08
N LEU A 221 -10.53 12.23 1.44
CA LEU A 221 -10.18 10.86 1.77
C LEU A 221 -9.24 10.87 2.98
N GLN A 222 -9.59 10.17 4.04
CA GLN A 222 -8.82 10.05 5.25
C GLN A 222 -8.19 8.65 5.34
N GLN A 223 -6.86 8.59 5.46
CA GLN A 223 -6.14 7.36 5.80
C GLN A 223 -5.92 7.28 7.31
N ASN A 224 -6.24 6.13 7.89
CA ASN A 224 -5.97 5.81 9.28
C ASN A 224 -5.03 4.60 9.36
N LEU A 225 -4.07 4.66 10.28
CA LEU A 225 -3.08 3.60 10.50
C LEU A 225 -3.21 3.03 11.91
N GLY A 226 -3.16 1.71 12.02
CA GLY A 226 -3.06 1.00 13.29
C GLY A 226 -1.73 0.29 13.39
N TYR A 227 -1.04 0.43 14.53
CA TYR A 227 0.21 -0.26 14.81
C TYR A 227 0.02 -1.19 16.01
N VAL A 228 0.46 -2.44 15.88
CA VAL A 228 0.43 -3.44 16.94
C VAL A 228 1.86 -3.71 17.41
N ASN A 229 2.12 -3.47 18.69
CA ASN A 229 3.41 -3.79 19.31
C ASN A 229 3.16 -4.44 20.69
N LYS A 230 3.68 -5.66 20.88
CA LYS A 230 3.52 -6.55 22.04
C LYS A 230 2.06 -6.68 22.49
N GLY A 231 1.16 -6.86 21.53
CA GLY A 231 -0.29 -6.98 21.77
C GLY A 231 -0.99 -5.66 22.08
N VAL A 232 -0.27 -4.54 22.18
CA VAL A 232 -0.86 -3.22 22.36
C VAL A 232 -1.17 -2.62 20.99
N VAL A 233 -2.46 -2.46 20.72
CA VAL A 233 -2.94 -1.78 19.51
C VAL A 233 -2.92 -0.27 19.75
N SER A 234 -2.29 0.43 18.82
CA SER A 234 -2.21 1.88 18.80
C SER A 234 -2.79 2.39 17.49
N LEU A 235 -3.99 2.99 17.57
CA LEU A 235 -4.69 3.53 16.43
C LEU A 235 -4.33 5.00 16.23
N TYR A 236 -4.02 5.37 15.00
CA TYR A 236 -3.95 6.74 14.52
C TYR A 236 -5.08 6.99 13.54
N GLN A 237 -5.93 7.94 13.89
CA GLN A 237 -6.96 8.46 13.01
C GLN A 237 -6.46 9.75 12.33
N GLY A 238 -6.72 9.88 11.04
CA GLY A 238 -6.54 11.15 10.31
C GLY A 238 -5.11 11.57 10.03
N ILE A 239 -4.20 10.61 9.82
CA ILE A 239 -2.78 10.92 9.55
C ILE A 239 -2.62 11.73 8.27
N SER A 240 -3.40 11.39 7.24
CA SER A 240 -3.33 12.04 5.93
C SER A 240 -4.74 12.38 5.46
N LYS A 241 -4.96 13.67 5.17
CA LYS A 241 -6.08 14.14 4.34
C LYS A 241 -5.64 14.13 2.88
N ILE A 242 -6.18 13.19 2.12
CA ILE A 242 -5.79 12.89 0.75
C ILE A 242 -6.87 13.43 -0.19
N GLY A 243 -6.49 14.37 -1.04
CA GLY A 243 -7.44 15.16 -1.82
C GLY A 243 -8.38 15.98 -0.94
N ARG A 244 -9.06 16.97 -1.53
CA ARG A 244 -10.02 17.81 -0.80
C ARG A 244 -10.93 18.52 -1.79
N ILE A 245 -12.23 18.44 -1.54
CA ILE A 245 -13.24 19.30 -2.15
C ILE A 245 -13.79 20.17 -1.02
N GLU A 246 -13.85 21.48 -1.24
CA GLU A 246 -14.40 22.44 -0.28
C GLU A 246 -15.46 23.28 -0.98
N LYS A 247 -16.62 23.44 -0.35
CA LYS A 247 -17.67 24.35 -0.80
C LYS A 247 -17.79 25.58 0.11
N PRO A 248 -18.33 26.70 -0.44
CA PRO A 248 -18.47 27.95 0.31
C PRO A 248 -19.39 27.83 1.54
N ALA A 249 -19.39 28.91 2.32
CA ALA A 249 -20.22 29.08 3.50
C ALA A 249 -21.73 28.90 3.22
N ILE A 250 -22.47 28.50 4.26
CA ILE A 250 -23.92 28.34 4.26
C ILE A 250 -24.48 29.24 5.35
N GLU A 251 -25.29 30.22 4.96
CA GLU A 251 -25.96 31.11 5.91
C GLU A 251 -27.08 30.37 6.67
N ILE A 252 -27.57 30.99 7.74
CA ILE A 252 -28.67 30.44 8.53
C ILE A 252 -29.93 30.34 7.67
N GLY A 253 -30.62 29.20 7.76
CA GLY A 253 -31.83 28.89 7.00
C GLY A 253 -31.60 28.41 5.57
N GLN A 254 -30.34 28.29 5.13
CA GLN A 254 -30.01 27.87 3.77
C GLN A 254 -29.67 26.38 3.66
N VAL A 255 -29.78 25.87 2.43
CA VAL A 255 -29.42 24.51 2.05
C VAL A 255 -28.33 24.56 0.97
N GLN A 256 -27.33 23.71 1.10
CA GLN A 256 -26.29 23.51 0.09
C GLN A 256 -26.33 22.08 -0.45
N ASN A 257 -26.35 21.96 -1.77
CA ASN A 257 -26.33 20.69 -2.47
C ASN A 257 -24.96 20.43 -3.11
N TRP A 258 -24.46 19.23 -2.91
CA TRP A 258 -23.32 18.65 -3.62
C TRP A 258 -23.88 17.71 -4.68
N ILE A 259 -23.62 18.01 -5.95
CA ILE A 259 -24.22 17.29 -7.07
C ILE A 259 -23.10 16.57 -7.79
N ARG A 260 -22.94 15.28 -7.50
CA ARG A 260 -21.97 14.40 -8.17
C ARG A 260 -20.54 14.96 -8.19
N GLU A 261 -20.10 15.50 -7.06
CA GLU A 261 -18.72 15.98 -6.92
C GLU A 261 -17.75 14.80 -6.99
N GLU A 262 -16.63 14.95 -7.68
CA GLU A 262 -15.71 13.85 -7.96
C GLU A 262 -14.39 13.98 -7.21
N LEU A 263 -14.05 12.96 -6.42
CA LEU A 263 -12.75 12.86 -5.74
C LEU A 263 -11.97 11.68 -6.32
N THR A 264 -10.84 11.96 -6.97
CA THR A 264 -9.98 10.90 -7.54
C THR A 264 -9.18 10.22 -6.44
N VAL A 265 -9.15 8.88 -6.45
CA VAL A 265 -8.31 8.07 -5.55
C VAL A 265 -6.89 8.04 -6.10
N PRO A 266 -5.88 8.61 -5.41
CA PRO A 266 -4.50 8.54 -5.88
C PRO A 266 -3.87 7.17 -5.57
N ALA A 267 -2.60 6.98 -5.98
CA ALA A 267 -1.81 5.82 -5.60
C ALA A 267 -1.74 5.67 -4.07
N LEU A 268 -2.35 4.60 -3.56
CA LEU A 268 -2.50 4.30 -2.14
C LEU A 268 -2.38 2.79 -1.88
N PRO A 269 -1.86 2.37 -0.72
CA PRO A 269 -1.87 0.96 -0.33
C PRO A 269 -3.29 0.42 -0.15
N PRO A 270 -3.51 -0.87 -0.40
CA PRO A 270 -4.81 -1.48 -0.17
C PRO A 270 -5.23 -1.41 1.30
N THR A 271 -6.55 -1.39 1.51
CA THR A 271 -7.16 -1.57 2.83
C THR A 271 -6.66 -2.88 3.45
N ASN A 272 -6.27 -2.83 4.73
CA ASN A 272 -5.87 -3.97 5.54
C ASN A 272 -4.77 -4.85 4.90
N LEU A 273 -3.56 -4.28 4.73
CA LEU A 273 -2.32 -4.95 4.28
C LEU A 273 -2.34 -6.47 4.55
N ALA A 274 -2.66 -7.25 3.52
CA ALA A 274 -2.94 -8.69 3.63
C ALA A 274 -1.90 -9.41 4.51
N THR A 275 -2.38 -10.22 5.46
CA THR A 275 -1.58 -10.98 6.45
C THR A 275 -0.57 -10.21 7.31
N CYS A 276 -0.55 -8.87 7.24
CA CYS A 276 0.26 -8.07 8.16
C CYS A 276 -0.46 -7.87 9.49
N ASP A 277 0.06 -8.46 10.57
CA ASP A 277 -0.53 -8.34 11.90
C ASP A 277 -0.11 -7.05 12.61
N LEU A 278 1.02 -6.48 12.19
CA LEU A 278 1.63 -5.34 12.87
C LEU A 278 1.11 -3.99 12.40
N ILE A 279 0.72 -3.87 11.13
CA ILE A 279 0.31 -2.61 10.51
C ILE A 279 -1.05 -2.80 9.85
N LYS A 280 -2.02 -1.97 10.22
CA LYS A 280 -3.39 -1.96 9.69
C LYS A 280 -3.67 -0.63 9.01
N ILE A 281 -4.27 -0.66 7.83
CA ILE A 281 -4.65 0.53 7.08
C ILE A 281 -6.15 0.48 6.83
N ASN A 282 -6.84 1.57 7.14
CA ASN A 282 -8.24 1.75 6.76
C ASN A 282 -8.48 3.18 6.25
N TYR A 283 -9.55 3.32 5.47
CA TYR A 283 -9.87 4.57 4.81
C TYR A 283 -11.31 4.97 5.12
N LEU A 284 -11.49 6.27 5.29
CA LEU A 284 -12.80 6.89 5.44
C LEU A 284 -12.91 8.00 4.40
N LEU A 285 -14.06 8.16 3.76
CA LEU A 285 -14.43 9.48 3.26
C LEU A 285 -14.95 10.29 4.44
N THR A 286 -14.28 11.40 4.75
CA THR A 286 -14.68 12.30 5.81
C THR A 286 -15.36 13.53 5.22
N PHE A 287 -16.61 13.75 5.62
CA PHE A 287 -17.37 14.95 5.34
C PHE A 287 -17.38 15.85 6.59
N LEU A 288 -16.77 17.01 6.48
CA LEU A 288 -16.51 17.94 7.58
C LEU A 288 -17.35 19.22 7.39
N ILE A 289 -18.08 19.60 8.44
CA ILE A 289 -18.90 20.82 8.48
C ILE A 289 -18.27 21.77 9.49
N ASN A 290 -17.65 22.85 9.00
CA ASN A 290 -16.96 23.82 9.85
C ASN A 290 -17.88 24.97 10.22
N PHE A 291 -18.21 25.07 11.50
CA PHE A 291 -19.00 26.18 12.03
C PHE A 291 -18.13 27.37 12.46
N GLU A 292 -18.75 28.54 12.52
CA GLU A 292 -18.12 29.71 13.11
C GLU A 292 -18.16 29.65 14.66
N GLY A 293 -16.99 29.70 15.28
CA GLY A 293 -16.82 29.84 16.73
C GLY A 293 -17.20 28.62 17.59
N VAL A 294 -17.50 27.47 16.99
CA VAL A 294 -17.77 26.19 17.69
C VAL A 294 -17.06 25.02 17.01
N ARG A 295 -17.11 23.84 17.65
CA ARG A 295 -16.55 22.61 17.07
C ARG A 295 -17.25 22.24 15.77
N SER A 296 -16.48 21.75 14.81
CA SER A 296 -16.97 21.19 13.56
C SER A 296 -17.73 19.88 13.79
N SER A 297 -18.70 19.61 12.92
CA SER A 297 -19.39 18.33 12.85
C SER A 297 -18.74 17.46 11.79
N VAL A 298 -18.69 16.14 12.02
CA VAL A 298 -17.97 15.19 11.18
C VAL A 298 -18.83 13.99 10.88
N LEU A 299 -18.88 13.59 9.62
CA LEU A 299 -19.55 12.39 9.15
C LEU A 299 -18.54 11.55 8.38
N ASN A 300 -18.41 10.27 8.73
CA ASN A 300 -17.42 9.37 8.16
C ASN A 300 -18.12 8.20 7.47
N ILE A 301 -17.73 7.92 6.23
CA ILE A 301 -18.18 6.76 5.46
C ILE A 301 -16.97 5.85 5.22
N PRO A 302 -16.95 4.60 5.72
CA PRO A 302 -15.87 3.68 5.44
C PRO A 302 -15.74 3.39 3.94
N ILE A 303 -14.50 3.36 3.43
CA ILE A 303 -14.22 2.95 2.07
C ILE A 303 -13.13 1.88 2.01
N ILE A 304 -13.20 1.04 0.99
CA ILE A 304 -12.23 -0.01 0.69
C ILE A 304 -11.41 0.42 -0.51
N ILE A 305 -10.08 0.43 -0.36
CA ILE A 305 -9.14 0.62 -1.46
C ILE A 305 -8.56 -0.75 -1.82
N GLY A 306 -8.84 -1.25 -3.01
CA GLY A 306 -8.34 -2.52 -3.53
C GLY A 306 -7.13 -2.38 -4.45
N THR A 307 -6.58 -3.50 -4.90
CA THR A 307 -5.50 -3.55 -5.91
C THR A 307 -5.93 -4.18 -7.23
N VAL A 308 -7.05 -4.91 -7.26
CA VAL A 308 -7.65 -5.43 -8.48
C VAL A 308 -9.06 -4.84 -8.65
N PRO A 309 -9.34 -4.14 -9.77
CA PRO A 309 -10.62 -3.53 -10.03
C PRO A 309 -11.73 -4.58 -10.15
N ARG A 310 -12.96 -4.18 -9.90
CA ARG A 310 -14.12 -5.02 -10.18
C ARG A 310 -14.28 -5.17 -11.69
N GLU A 311 -14.49 -6.39 -12.15
CA GLU A 311 -14.79 -6.63 -13.55
C GLU A 311 -16.13 -5.97 -13.90
N PRO A 312 -16.22 -5.24 -15.03
CA PRO A 312 -17.52 -4.84 -15.54
C PRO A 312 -18.32 -6.12 -15.76
N ASN A 313 -19.51 -6.22 -15.15
CA ASN A 313 -20.37 -7.40 -15.27
C ASN A 313 -20.43 -7.81 -16.75
N ARG A 314 -19.72 -8.87 -17.14
CA ARG A 314 -20.00 -9.54 -18.40
C ARG A 314 -21.34 -10.22 -18.15
N GLU A 315 -22.41 -9.63 -18.66
CA GLU A 315 -23.66 -10.37 -18.84
C GLU A 315 -23.29 -11.64 -19.60
N THR A 316 -23.31 -12.77 -18.90
CA THR A 316 -23.13 -14.08 -19.51
C THR A 316 -24.34 -14.30 -20.42
N SER A 317 -24.21 -13.89 -21.68
CA SER A 317 -25.01 -14.44 -22.75
C SER A 317 -24.71 -15.94 -22.78
N VAL A 318 -25.61 -16.72 -22.18
CA VAL A 318 -25.57 -18.18 -22.17
C VAL A 318 -25.79 -18.64 -23.61
N GLU A 319 -24.71 -18.78 -24.38
CA GLU A 319 -24.75 -19.61 -25.58
C GLU A 319 -24.58 -21.08 -25.16
N GLN A 320 -25.55 -21.86 -25.62
CA GLN A 320 -25.81 -23.26 -25.33
C GLN A 320 -24.66 -24.16 -25.84
N PRO A 321 -24.21 -25.18 -25.09
CA PRO A 321 -22.99 -25.90 -25.43
C PRO A 321 -23.21 -26.93 -26.55
N SER A 322 -22.42 -26.84 -27.63
CA SER A 322 -22.22 -27.91 -28.60
C SER A 322 -20.84 -28.56 -28.43
N ALA A 323 -20.85 -29.84 -28.06
CA ALA A 323 -19.82 -30.89 -28.12
C ALA A 323 -18.42 -30.67 -27.48
N PRO A 324 -17.79 -31.73 -26.91
CA PRO A 324 -16.52 -31.60 -26.18
C PRO A 324 -15.32 -31.82 -27.10
N ASP A 325 -14.52 -30.78 -27.33
CA ASP A 325 -13.13 -30.96 -27.75
C ASP A 325 -12.19 -30.93 -26.54
N SER A 326 -11.13 -31.71 -26.66
CA SER A 326 -10.17 -32.03 -25.60
C SER A 326 -9.31 -30.80 -25.26
N VAL A 327 -9.41 -30.28 -24.04
CA VAL A 327 -8.59 -29.12 -23.60
C VAL A 327 -7.70 -29.52 -22.43
N VAL A 328 -6.40 -29.42 -22.68
CA VAL A 328 -5.30 -29.49 -21.71
C VAL A 328 -5.47 -28.34 -20.69
N PRO A 329 -5.31 -28.57 -19.37
CA PRO A 329 -5.50 -27.51 -18.39
C PRO A 329 -4.32 -26.52 -18.47
N SER A 330 -4.54 -25.41 -19.17
CA SER A 330 -3.72 -24.21 -19.06
C SER A 330 -4.33 -23.39 -17.93
N ALA A 331 -3.58 -23.13 -16.87
CA ALA A 331 -4.02 -22.20 -15.83
C ALA A 331 -4.36 -20.84 -16.49
N PRO A 332 -5.47 -20.18 -16.13
CA PRO A 332 -5.83 -18.90 -16.73
C PRO A 332 -4.76 -17.85 -16.41
N ASP A 333 -4.31 -17.16 -17.44
CA ASP A 333 -3.36 -16.06 -17.33
C ASP A 333 -4.04 -14.88 -16.63
N ILE A 334 -3.52 -14.44 -15.49
CA ILE A 334 -4.08 -13.32 -14.70
C ILE A 334 -4.15 -12.03 -15.55
N GLN A 335 -3.35 -11.93 -16.62
CA GLN A 335 -3.43 -10.82 -17.58
C GLN A 335 -4.80 -10.72 -18.29
N GLN A 336 -5.53 -11.82 -18.45
CA GLN A 336 -6.91 -11.78 -18.99
C GLN A 336 -7.94 -11.21 -17.98
N ILE A 337 -7.62 -11.20 -16.69
CA ILE A 337 -8.49 -10.72 -15.60
C ILE A 337 -8.29 -9.21 -15.34
N LEU A 338 -7.10 -8.67 -15.61
CA LEU A 338 -6.70 -7.33 -15.15
C LEU A 338 -6.95 -6.18 -16.15
N GLY A 339 -7.31 -6.46 -17.41
CA GLY A 339 -7.35 -5.43 -18.46
C GLY A 339 -5.93 -4.96 -18.86
N PRO A 340 -5.76 -3.80 -19.53
CA PRO A 340 -4.44 -3.28 -19.84
C PRO A 340 -3.61 -3.12 -18.56
N PRO A 341 -2.29 -3.35 -18.59
CA PRO A 341 -1.46 -3.32 -17.39
C PRO A 341 -1.60 -1.95 -16.70
N PRO A 342 -1.78 -1.92 -15.36
CA PRO A 342 -1.88 -0.66 -14.65
C PRO A 342 -0.59 0.16 -14.79
N SER A 343 -0.71 1.48 -14.69
CA SER A 343 0.44 2.33 -14.40
C SER A 343 0.86 2.16 -12.94
N TYR A 344 2.10 2.52 -12.62
CA TYR A 344 2.60 2.49 -11.25
C TYR A 344 3.03 3.88 -10.82
N GLU A 345 2.51 4.32 -9.69
CA GLU A 345 2.75 5.65 -9.16
C GLU A 345 3.22 5.59 -7.70
N VAL A 346 4.02 6.58 -7.31
CA VAL A 346 4.50 6.72 -5.94
C VAL A 346 3.32 7.04 -5.02
N CYS A 347 3.25 6.36 -3.89
CA CYS A 347 2.21 6.60 -2.89
C CYS A 347 2.18 8.06 -2.42
N VAL A 348 0.97 8.62 -2.35
CA VAL A 348 0.78 9.94 -1.76
C VAL A 348 0.93 9.86 -0.23
N GLY A 349 1.73 10.77 0.34
CA GLY A 349 1.89 10.91 1.79
C GLY A 349 2.71 9.82 2.50
N MET A 350 3.45 9.00 1.74
CA MET A 350 4.30 7.94 2.28
C MET A 350 5.77 8.39 2.42
N ASP A 351 6.42 7.94 3.50
CA ASP A 351 7.82 8.26 3.78
C ASP A 351 8.79 7.55 2.82
N THR A 352 9.99 8.09 2.65
CA THR A 352 11.10 7.42 1.94
C THR A 352 11.73 6.36 2.82
N ALA A 353 11.99 5.18 2.24
CA ALA A 353 12.76 4.16 2.90
C ALA A 353 14.26 4.38 2.69
N ASP A 354 15.03 4.21 3.77
CA ASP A 354 16.46 3.99 3.73
C ASP A 354 16.74 2.49 3.85
N PHE A 355 17.39 1.92 2.83
CA PHE A 355 17.76 0.51 2.72
C PHE A 355 19.25 0.26 2.98
N GLY A 356 19.97 1.22 3.59
CA GLY A 356 21.37 1.06 4.00
C GLY A 356 21.62 -0.27 4.73
N ASP A 357 22.77 -0.89 4.44
CA ASP A 357 23.18 -2.14 5.07
C ASP A 357 23.68 -1.88 6.50
N ASP A 358 22.78 -1.95 7.49
CA ASP A 358 23.10 -1.83 8.93
C ASP A 358 24.17 -2.88 9.41
N ASP A 359 24.38 -3.96 8.64
CA ASP A 359 25.30 -5.07 8.96
C ASP A 359 26.77 -4.82 8.62
N ASN A 360 27.13 -3.70 7.97
CA ASN A 360 28.46 -3.52 7.39
C ASN A 360 29.18 -2.29 7.93
N SER A 361 29.67 -2.35 9.17
CA SER A 361 30.52 -1.30 9.77
C SER A 361 31.91 -1.14 9.13
N THR A 362 32.20 -1.82 8.00
CA THR A 362 33.53 -1.78 7.34
C THR A 362 33.52 -1.81 5.81
N ALA A 363 32.37 -1.62 5.13
CA ALA A 363 32.39 -1.44 3.67
C ALA A 363 31.77 -0.10 3.30
N GLU A 364 32.62 0.77 2.75
CA GLU A 364 32.22 1.93 1.96
C GLU A 364 31.41 1.42 0.76
N ASP A 365 30.08 1.54 0.82
CA ASP A 365 29.23 1.49 -0.36
C ASP A 365 28.02 2.41 -0.10
N ASP A 366 28.19 3.68 -0.49
CA ASP A 366 27.27 4.81 -0.33
C ASP A 366 26.03 4.75 -1.24
N ASN A 367 25.49 3.56 -1.56
CA ASN A 367 24.24 3.49 -2.29
C ASN A 367 23.04 3.51 -1.33
N ILE A 368 22.78 4.68 -0.77
CA ILE A 368 21.48 5.02 -0.17
C ILE A 368 20.45 5.01 -1.31
N VAL A 369 19.77 3.88 -1.47
CA VAL A 369 18.66 3.78 -2.41
C VAL A 369 17.44 4.44 -1.75
N ASN A 370 17.15 5.68 -2.15
CA ASN A 370 15.91 6.38 -1.81
C ASN A 370 14.71 5.65 -2.44
N TYR A 371 14.20 4.62 -1.77
CA TYR A 371 13.11 3.79 -2.26
C TYR A 371 11.76 4.32 -1.76
N ARG A 372 10.74 4.28 -2.63
CA ARG A 372 9.35 4.50 -2.27
C ARG A 372 8.49 3.40 -2.90
N PRO A 373 7.58 2.76 -2.14
CA PRO A 373 6.63 1.82 -2.71
C PRO A 373 5.80 2.46 -3.83
N LEU A 374 5.65 1.71 -4.91
CA LEU A 374 4.75 2.04 -6.01
C LEU A 374 3.42 1.28 -5.86
N TYR A 375 2.32 1.87 -6.30
CA TYR A 375 1.03 1.19 -6.30
C TYR A 375 0.38 1.24 -7.68
N PRO A 376 -0.37 0.19 -8.07
CA PRO A 376 -1.05 0.16 -9.36
C PRO A 376 -2.15 1.22 -9.41
N THR A 377 -2.18 1.99 -10.49
CA THR A 377 -3.20 3.00 -10.81
C THR A 377 -3.89 2.66 -12.13
N TYR A 378 -5.21 2.88 -12.18
CA TYR A 378 -6.06 2.47 -13.29
C TYR A 378 -6.79 3.67 -13.93
N PRO A 379 -6.05 4.60 -14.57
CA PRO A 379 -6.64 5.79 -15.18
C PRO A 379 -7.51 5.48 -16.41
N SER A 380 -7.30 4.34 -17.07
CA SER A 380 -7.96 3.96 -18.32
C SER A 380 -9.35 3.34 -18.13
N ILE A 381 -9.69 2.82 -16.94
CA ILE A 381 -11.04 2.31 -16.61
C ILE A 381 -12.10 3.43 -16.73
N ILE A 382 -11.65 4.69 -16.68
CA ILE A 382 -12.46 5.90 -16.82
C ILE A 382 -13.05 6.05 -18.24
N SER A 383 -12.47 5.41 -19.27
CA SER A 383 -12.80 5.71 -20.67
C SER A 383 -13.95 4.90 -21.29
N GLY A 384 -14.54 3.96 -20.55
CA GLY A 384 -15.50 2.98 -21.11
C GLY A 384 -16.83 2.82 -20.37
N ALA A 385 -17.19 3.71 -19.43
CA ALA A 385 -18.43 3.63 -18.66
C ALA A 385 -19.33 4.85 -18.85
#